data_AF-A0A3D2X394-F1
#
_entry.id   AF-A0A3D2X394-F1
#
_cell.length_a   1.000
_cell.length_b   1.000
_cell.length_c   1.000
_cell.angle_alpha   90.00
_cell.angle_beta   90.00
_cell.angle_gamma   90.00
#
_symmetry.space_group_name_H-M   'P 1'
#
loop_
_entity.id
_entity.type
_entity.pdbx_description
1 polymer ?
#
loop_
_entity_poly.entity_id
_entity_poly.type
_entity_poly.pdbx_seq_one_letter_code
_entity_poly.pdbx_strand_id
1 'polypeptide(L)'
;MEACKKEEALFEEMKKDIVRMRKVADTSISEAETDSSRVKYTGLSTEKLFLELKELESRFFENEKRVKQKQEEFAHNKGKTMDSLKLLGAVMLADEISQNVKLPNTESETRRLISSLSEVNDCLTLEKDRIFKGIEDMQNIKDNFENQCLQRCIYIKTELERLPKLSRITLEGELIPMISLHIPYVKEEFYKDKMSSYIDEIVKGADSMKDMNERLKFIRNALSLKKLFSVIVTDMNAIKLSLYKRERIKEQSRHLRYEEAVGSTGQSQGIYTQFLISIINYITNINSHRTENSGLRKVIFIDNPFGAAKDVYIWEPIFELLKANQVQLIVPARGTTPAITSRFDVNYVLGQKLIDQRQQTVVVDYHSSVEARETEFTPLKYEQTSFEFYQ
;
A
#
# COMPACT_ATOMS: atom_id res chain seq x y z
N MET A 1 36.11 -36.24 -20.13
CA MET A 1 36.39 -35.42 -21.35
C MET A 1 37.53 -35.98 -22.19
N GLU A 2 38.69 -36.29 -21.60
CA GLU A 2 39.80 -37.00 -22.28
C GLU A 2 39.47 -38.44 -22.70
N ALA A 3 38.61 -39.14 -21.93
CA ALA A 3 38.21 -40.51 -22.23
C ALA A 3 37.52 -40.65 -23.61
N CYS A 4 36.55 -39.78 -23.95
CA CYS A 4 35.87 -39.82 -25.25
C CYS A 4 36.80 -39.49 -26.43
N LYS A 5 37.73 -38.53 -26.30
CA LYS A 5 38.74 -38.24 -27.34
C LYS A 5 39.63 -39.46 -27.64
N LYS A 6 39.97 -40.23 -26.60
CA LYS A 6 40.72 -41.48 -26.75
C LYS A 6 39.88 -42.56 -27.44
N GLU A 7 38.58 -42.65 -27.12
CA GLU A 7 37.67 -43.59 -27.75
C GLU A 7 37.37 -43.29 -29.23
N GLU A 8 37.22 -42.03 -29.65
CA GLU A 8 37.02 -41.65 -31.07
C GLU A 8 38.28 -41.84 -31.90
N ALA A 9 39.46 -41.49 -31.35
CA ALA A 9 40.74 -41.80 -31.96
C ALA A 9 40.92 -43.31 -32.12
N LEU A 10 40.56 -44.10 -31.10
CA LEU A 10 40.54 -45.57 -31.16
C LEU A 10 39.53 -46.08 -32.19
N PHE A 11 38.35 -45.47 -32.33
CA PHE A 11 37.31 -45.93 -33.27
C PHE A 11 37.67 -45.62 -34.74
N GLU A 12 38.22 -44.43 -35.02
CA GLU A 12 38.74 -44.08 -36.34
C GLU A 12 40.04 -44.82 -36.66
N GLU A 13 40.88 -45.11 -35.67
CA GLU A 13 42.03 -46.01 -35.83
C GLU A 13 41.57 -47.44 -36.12
N MET A 14 40.58 -47.97 -35.39
CA MET A 14 39.96 -49.27 -35.66
C MET A 14 39.34 -49.35 -37.07
N LYS A 15 38.67 -48.29 -37.53
CA LYS A 15 38.10 -48.21 -38.88
C LYS A 15 39.20 -48.23 -39.96
N LYS A 16 40.28 -47.47 -39.75
CA LYS A 16 41.46 -47.48 -40.62
C LYS A 16 42.21 -48.81 -40.57
N ASP A 17 42.21 -49.49 -39.44
CA ASP A 17 42.85 -50.78 -39.23
C ASP A 17 42.04 -51.93 -39.85
N ILE A 18 40.71 -51.91 -39.78
CA ILE A 18 39.84 -52.82 -40.54
C ILE A 18 40.08 -52.67 -42.04
N VAL A 19 40.10 -51.43 -42.56
CA VAL A 19 40.37 -51.18 -43.99
C VAL A 19 41.77 -51.61 -44.40
N ARG A 20 42.79 -51.36 -43.56
CA ARG A 20 44.18 -51.77 -43.81
C ARG A 20 44.34 -53.29 -43.76
N MET A 21 43.78 -53.96 -42.74
CA MET A 21 43.85 -55.42 -42.61
C MET A 21 43.06 -56.14 -43.71
N ARG A 22 41.90 -55.60 -44.14
CA ARG A 22 41.12 -56.15 -45.27
C ARG A 22 41.90 -56.06 -46.58
N LYS A 23 42.54 -54.90 -46.84
CA LYS A 23 43.41 -54.71 -48.01
C LYS A 23 44.61 -55.67 -48.00
N VAL A 24 45.18 -55.98 -46.82
CA VAL A 24 46.30 -56.93 -46.66
C VAL A 24 45.83 -58.39 -46.80
N ALA A 25 44.68 -58.75 -46.24
CA ALA A 25 44.07 -60.08 -46.41
C ALA A 25 43.75 -60.36 -47.89
N ASP A 26 43.22 -59.37 -48.63
CA ASP A 26 42.93 -59.47 -50.06
C ASP A 26 44.22 -59.56 -50.92
N THR A 27 45.31 -58.89 -50.53
CA THR A 27 46.61 -59.02 -51.23
C THR A 27 47.39 -60.28 -50.83
N SER A 28 47.04 -60.96 -49.73
CA SER A 28 47.63 -62.26 -49.37
C SER A 28 47.10 -63.41 -50.24
N ILE A 29 46.09 -63.16 -51.08
CA ILE A 29 45.48 -64.10 -52.04
C ILE A 29 46.01 -63.87 -53.46
N SER A 30 46.67 -62.74 -53.73
CA SER A 30 47.29 -62.42 -55.02
C SER A 30 48.70 -61.93 -54.80
N GLU A 31 49.69 -62.73 -55.15
CA GLU A 31 51.10 -62.31 -55.19
C GLU A 31 51.23 -61.05 -56.05
N ALA A 32 51.53 -59.91 -55.42
CA ALA A 32 52.63 -59.00 -55.76
C ALA A 32 52.45 -57.59 -55.16
N GLU A 33 53.61 -56.99 -54.92
CA GLU A 33 53.92 -55.57 -54.65
C GLU A 33 53.74 -55.03 -53.21
N THR A 34 54.90 -54.89 -52.59
CA THR A 34 55.23 -54.18 -51.35
C THR A 34 55.04 -52.67 -51.51
N ASP A 35 54.11 -52.12 -50.74
CA ASP A 35 54.03 -50.68 -50.46
C ASP A 35 54.31 -50.43 -48.96
N SER A 36 55.21 -49.48 -48.67
CA SER A 36 56.01 -49.40 -47.44
C SER A 36 55.29 -48.87 -46.18
N SER A 37 53.96 -48.85 -46.17
CA SER A 37 53.14 -48.42 -45.01
C SER A 37 52.49 -49.57 -44.21
N ARG A 38 52.80 -50.84 -44.56
CA ARG A 38 52.16 -52.07 -44.03
C ARG A 38 52.77 -52.66 -42.74
N VAL A 39 53.66 -51.94 -42.07
CA VAL A 39 54.61 -52.51 -41.07
C VAL A 39 53.96 -53.10 -39.80
N LYS A 40 52.72 -52.72 -39.43
CA LYS A 40 52.07 -53.25 -38.20
C LYS A 40 51.57 -54.70 -38.32
N TYR A 41 51.34 -55.21 -39.53
CA TYR A 41 50.65 -56.49 -39.77
C TYR A 41 51.45 -57.49 -40.61
N THR A 42 52.65 -57.10 -41.06
CA THR A 42 53.57 -57.95 -41.82
C THR A 42 54.31 -58.90 -40.87
N GLY A 43 53.95 -60.19 -40.89
CA GLY A 43 54.61 -61.25 -40.11
C GLY A 43 53.68 -62.15 -39.28
N LEU A 44 52.38 -61.88 -39.26
CA LEU A 44 51.36 -62.76 -38.67
C LEU A 44 50.97 -63.87 -39.67
N SER A 45 50.67 -65.09 -39.18
CA SER A 45 50.08 -66.11 -40.04
C SER A 45 48.70 -65.64 -40.53
N THR A 46 48.32 -66.01 -41.75
CA THR A 46 47.04 -65.64 -42.38
C THR A 46 45.85 -65.92 -41.48
N GLU A 47 45.87 -67.04 -40.74
CA GLU A 47 44.84 -67.40 -39.75
C GLU A 47 44.72 -66.41 -38.58
N LYS A 48 45.85 -65.91 -38.06
CA LYS A 48 45.86 -64.94 -36.95
C LYS A 48 45.36 -63.56 -37.39
N LEU A 49 45.71 -63.13 -38.61
CA LEU A 49 45.20 -61.88 -39.19
C LEU A 49 43.68 -61.92 -39.38
N PHE A 50 43.14 -63.04 -39.86
CA PHE A 50 41.69 -63.20 -40.00
C PHE A 50 40.95 -63.21 -38.67
N LEU A 51 41.53 -63.83 -37.63
CA LEU A 51 40.96 -63.82 -36.26
C LEU A 51 40.91 -62.41 -35.67
N GLU A 52 42.00 -61.66 -35.78
CA GLU A 52 42.12 -60.29 -35.23
C GLU A 52 41.24 -59.30 -36.01
N LEU A 53 41.14 -59.44 -37.33
CA LEU A 53 40.23 -58.66 -38.17
C LEU A 53 38.76 -58.94 -37.81
N LYS A 54 38.39 -60.21 -37.63
CA LYS A 54 37.04 -60.62 -37.23
C LYS A 54 36.67 -60.08 -35.84
N GLU A 55 37.61 -60.06 -34.90
CA GLU A 55 37.40 -59.48 -33.57
C GLU A 55 37.22 -57.96 -33.63
N LEU A 56 38.04 -57.26 -34.43
CA LEU A 56 37.93 -55.80 -34.61
C LEU A 56 36.60 -55.41 -35.28
N GLU A 57 36.20 -56.14 -36.32
CA GLU A 57 34.91 -55.94 -37.01
C GLU A 57 33.72 -56.17 -36.06
N SER A 58 33.79 -57.21 -35.22
CA SER A 58 32.76 -57.47 -34.21
C SER A 58 32.63 -56.32 -33.21
N ARG A 59 33.76 -55.81 -32.69
CA ARG A 59 33.76 -54.67 -31.76
C ARG A 59 33.27 -53.38 -32.41
N PHE A 60 33.63 -53.16 -33.68
CA PHE A 60 33.15 -52.00 -34.45
C PHE A 60 31.63 -52.06 -34.64
N PHE A 61 31.09 -53.22 -35.01
CA PHE A 61 29.65 -53.42 -35.21
C PHE A 61 28.86 -53.24 -33.90
N GLU A 62 29.35 -53.76 -32.78
CA GLU A 62 28.74 -53.56 -31.46
C GLU A 62 28.70 -52.09 -31.06
N ASN A 63 29.78 -51.35 -31.30
CA ASN A 63 29.84 -49.91 -31.03
C ASN A 63 28.90 -49.11 -31.93
N GLU A 64 28.82 -49.43 -33.22
CA GLU A 64 27.87 -48.79 -34.14
C GLU A 64 26.40 -49.03 -33.69
N LYS A 65 26.09 -50.26 -33.26
CA LYS A 65 24.79 -50.61 -32.70
C LYS A 65 24.49 -49.80 -31.43
N ARG A 66 25.47 -49.65 -30.52
CA ARG A 66 25.32 -48.83 -29.30
C ARG A 66 25.09 -47.36 -29.60
N VAL A 67 25.77 -46.80 -30.61
CA VAL A 67 25.57 -45.40 -31.02
C VAL A 67 24.14 -45.21 -31.57
N LYS A 68 23.66 -46.10 -32.44
CA LYS A 68 22.28 -46.06 -32.95
C LYS A 68 21.25 -46.16 -31.83
N GLN A 69 21.43 -47.08 -30.88
CA GLN A 69 20.54 -47.19 -29.72
C GLN A 69 20.49 -45.90 -28.89
N LYS A 70 21.63 -45.25 -28.65
CA LYS A 70 21.70 -43.98 -27.91
C LYS A 70 21.06 -42.82 -28.68
N GLN A 71 21.17 -42.81 -30.00
CA GLN A 71 20.49 -41.84 -30.85
C GLN A 71 18.96 -42.01 -30.82
N GLU A 72 18.47 -43.25 -30.88
CA GLU A 72 17.03 -43.55 -30.74
C GLU A 72 16.50 -43.14 -29.36
N GLU A 73 17.25 -43.42 -28.29
CA GLU A 73 16.93 -43.00 -26.92
C GLU A 73 16.84 -41.48 -26.81
N PHE A 74 17.79 -40.75 -27.42
CA PHE A 74 17.77 -39.29 -27.46
C PHE A 74 16.55 -38.75 -28.22
N ALA A 75 16.23 -39.30 -29.39
CA ALA A 75 15.08 -38.88 -30.18
C ALA A 75 13.76 -39.10 -29.41
N HIS A 76 13.64 -40.23 -28.73
CA HIS A 76 12.49 -40.55 -27.88
C HIS A 76 12.36 -39.58 -26.69
N ASN A 77 13.47 -39.29 -26.00
CA ASN A 77 13.49 -38.36 -24.88
C ASN A 77 13.20 -36.92 -25.33
N LYS A 78 13.69 -36.51 -26.50
CA LYS A 78 13.33 -35.23 -27.13
C LYS A 78 11.82 -35.15 -27.37
N GLY A 79 11.22 -36.19 -27.96
CA GLY A 79 9.78 -36.28 -28.20
C GLY A 79 8.97 -36.15 -26.90
N LYS A 80 9.31 -36.94 -25.88
CA LYS A 80 8.67 -36.85 -24.55
C LYS A 80 8.77 -35.46 -23.92
N THR A 81 9.92 -34.81 -24.07
CA THR A 81 10.13 -33.46 -23.52
C THR A 81 9.24 -32.46 -24.23
N MET A 82 9.14 -32.53 -25.56
CA MET A 82 8.25 -31.67 -26.35
C MET A 82 6.77 -31.89 -25.98
N ASP A 83 6.35 -33.14 -25.81
CA ASP A 83 4.97 -33.45 -25.40
C ASP A 83 4.67 -32.92 -24.00
N SER A 84 5.63 -33.04 -23.08
CA SER A 84 5.51 -32.48 -21.72
C SER A 84 5.38 -30.96 -21.74
N LEU A 85 6.17 -30.27 -22.57
CA LEU A 85 6.09 -28.81 -22.72
C LEU A 85 4.75 -28.37 -23.32
N LYS A 86 4.23 -29.09 -24.31
CA LYS A 86 2.90 -28.82 -24.89
C LYS A 86 1.79 -29.00 -23.85
N LEU A 87 1.87 -30.05 -23.03
CA LEU A 87 0.91 -30.30 -21.95
C LEU A 87 0.93 -29.17 -20.90
N LEU A 88 2.10 -28.58 -20.64
CA LEU A 88 2.28 -27.42 -19.76
C LEU A 88 1.90 -26.09 -20.42
N GLY A 89 1.42 -26.09 -21.67
CA GLY A 89 1.06 -24.88 -22.43
C GLY A 89 2.26 -24.12 -23.02
N ALA A 90 3.49 -24.62 -22.88
CA ALA A 90 4.71 -24.03 -23.41
C ALA A 90 4.98 -24.41 -24.88
N VAL A 91 3.98 -24.21 -25.74
CA VAL A 91 3.99 -24.66 -27.15
C VAL A 91 5.14 -24.06 -27.94
N MET A 92 5.41 -22.76 -27.77
CA MET A 92 6.52 -22.06 -28.45
C MET A 92 7.89 -22.68 -28.11
N LEU A 93 8.11 -23.06 -26.86
CA LEU A 93 9.36 -23.69 -26.42
C LEU A 93 9.48 -25.12 -26.95
N ALA A 94 8.36 -25.85 -27.04
CA ALA A 94 8.33 -27.17 -27.66
C ALA A 94 8.70 -27.11 -29.15
N ASP A 95 8.22 -26.09 -29.87
CA ASP A 95 8.55 -25.87 -31.28
C ASP A 95 10.02 -25.46 -31.47
N GLU A 96 10.55 -24.63 -30.57
CA GLU A 96 11.96 -24.24 -30.56
C GLU A 96 12.89 -25.47 -30.39
N ILE A 97 12.57 -26.37 -29.45
CA ILE A 97 13.29 -27.63 -29.26
C ILE A 97 13.16 -28.52 -30.51
N SER A 98 11.97 -28.57 -31.12
CA SER A 98 11.74 -29.32 -32.35
C SER A 98 12.71 -28.89 -33.45
N GLN A 99 12.81 -27.58 -33.70
CA GLN A 99 13.56 -26.99 -34.82
C GLN A 99 15.08 -26.99 -34.57
N ASN A 100 15.51 -26.68 -33.35
CA ASN A 100 16.92 -26.37 -33.07
C ASN A 100 17.70 -27.50 -32.39
N VAL A 101 17.03 -28.45 -31.72
CA VAL A 101 17.70 -29.61 -31.10
C VAL A 101 17.74 -30.77 -32.09
N LYS A 102 18.74 -30.80 -32.96
CA LYS A 102 18.92 -31.86 -33.97
C LYS A 102 19.68 -33.05 -33.42
N LEU A 103 19.44 -34.22 -34.03
CA LEU A 103 20.18 -35.44 -33.73
C LEU A 103 21.66 -35.25 -34.15
N PRO A 104 22.63 -35.32 -33.21
CA PRO A 104 24.03 -35.18 -33.58
C PRO A 104 24.56 -36.47 -34.21
N ASN A 105 25.36 -36.33 -35.27
CA ASN A 105 25.96 -37.45 -36.01
C ASN A 105 27.46 -37.61 -35.71
N THR A 106 28.09 -36.59 -35.12
CA THR A 106 29.51 -36.60 -34.75
C THR A 106 29.70 -36.28 -33.27
N GLU A 107 30.85 -36.66 -32.69
CA GLU A 107 31.20 -36.30 -31.32
C GLU A 107 31.26 -34.78 -31.15
N SER A 108 31.85 -34.08 -32.12
CA SER A 108 31.97 -32.61 -32.13
C SER A 108 30.59 -31.93 -32.06
N GLU A 109 29.63 -32.39 -32.86
CA GLU A 109 28.24 -31.90 -32.81
C GLU A 109 27.57 -32.23 -31.47
N THR A 110 27.77 -33.44 -30.96
CA THR A 110 27.24 -33.87 -29.65
C THR A 110 27.74 -32.97 -28.53
N ARG A 111 29.05 -32.65 -28.51
CA ARG A 111 29.65 -31.77 -27.51
C ARG A 111 29.14 -30.34 -27.61
N ARG A 112 29.03 -29.80 -28.83
CA ARG A 112 28.45 -28.48 -29.05
C ARG A 112 27.01 -28.42 -28.54
N LEU A 113 26.21 -29.43 -28.89
CA LEU A 113 24.82 -29.51 -28.44
C LEU A 113 24.70 -29.60 -26.91
N ILE A 114 25.55 -30.40 -26.25
CA ILE A 114 25.59 -30.48 -24.79
C ILE A 114 25.95 -29.10 -24.18
N SER A 115 26.96 -28.42 -24.71
CA SER A 115 27.36 -27.09 -24.22
C SER A 115 26.22 -26.08 -24.38
N SER A 116 25.62 -26.01 -25.57
CA SER A 116 24.51 -25.08 -25.85
C SER A 116 23.29 -25.37 -24.99
N LEU A 117 22.93 -26.65 -24.79
CA LEU A 117 21.83 -27.02 -23.91
C LEU A 117 22.12 -26.70 -22.44
N SER A 118 23.37 -26.85 -22.01
CA SER A 118 23.80 -26.45 -20.66
C SER A 118 23.66 -24.94 -20.47
N GLU A 119 24.15 -24.13 -21.41
CA GLU A 119 24.04 -22.67 -21.37
C GLU A 119 22.58 -22.21 -21.34
N VAL A 120 21.71 -22.84 -22.14
CA VAL A 120 20.27 -22.54 -22.13
C VAL A 120 19.65 -22.92 -20.78
N ASN A 121 20.03 -24.05 -20.20
CA ASN A 121 19.51 -24.49 -18.90
C ASN A 121 19.96 -23.54 -17.76
N ASP A 122 21.18 -23.04 -17.83
CA ASP A 122 21.69 -22.03 -16.89
C ASP A 122 20.89 -20.72 -17.03
N CYS A 123 20.62 -20.29 -18.26
CA CYS A 123 19.78 -19.12 -18.55
C CYS A 123 18.36 -19.29 -18.01
N LEU A 124 17.73 -20.45 -18.23
CA LEU A 124 16.40 -20.78 -17.70
C LEU A 124 16.38 -20.76 -16.17
N THR A 125 17.45 -21.24 -15.52
CA THR A 125 17.57 -21.22 -14.06
C THR A 125 17.64 -19.79 -13.55
N LEU A 126 18.44 -18.93 -14.19
CA LEU A 126 18.53 -17.50 -13.83
C LEU A 126 17.19 -16.77 -14.02
N GLU A 127 16.49 -17.00 -15.13
CA GLU A 127 15.19 -16.37 -15.36
C GLU A 127 14.12 -16.91 -14.40
N LYS A 128 14.16 -18.20 -14.06
CA LYS A 128 13.30 -18.78 -13.03
C LYS A 128 13.53 -18.07 -11.69
N ASP A 129 14.78 -17.95 -11.24
CA ASP A 129 15.12 -17.29 -9.97
C ASP A 129 14.71 -15.82 -9.98
N ARG A 130 14.88 -15.13 -11.11
CA ARG A 130 14.43 -13.75 -11.31
C ARG A 130 12.91 -13.63 -11.15
N ILE A 131 12.13 -14.53 -11.76
CA ILE A 131 10.67 -14.55 -11.64
C ILE A 131 10.26 -14.82 -10.19
N PHE A 132 10.87 -15.80 -9.51
CA PHE A 132 10.57 -16.10 -8.11
C PHE A 132 10.82 -14.89 -7.20
N LYS A 133 11.97 -14.24 -7.37
CA LYS A 133 12.29 -13.02 -6.62
C LYS A 133 11.30 -11.89 -6.93
N GLY A 134 10.91 -11.74 -8.20
CA GLY A 134 9.89 -10.77 -8.58
C GLY A 134 8.52 -11.03 -7.93
N ILE A 135 8.11 -12.30 -7.80
CA ILE A 135 6.89 -12.69 -7.11
C ILE A 135 6.97 -12.38 -5.61
N GLU A 136 8.09 -12.71 -4.98
CA GLU A 136 8.34 -12.41 -3.56
C GLU A 136 8.32 -10.89 -3.30
N ASP A 137 8.99 -10.11 -4.15
CA ASP A 137 8.98 -8.65 -4.07
C ASP A 137 7.56 -8.08 -4.21
N MET A 138 6.75 -8.61 -5.14
CA MET A 138 5.35 -8.20 -5.31
C MET A 138 4.50 -8.54 -4.07
N GLN A 139 4.69 -9.71 -3.46
CA GLN A 139 4.02 -10.09 -2.22
C GLN A 139 4.39 -9.14 -1.07
N ASN A 140 5.68 -8.82 -0.93
CA ASN A 140 6.16 -7.88 0.07
C ASN A 140 5.58 -6.47 -0.12
N ILE A 141 5.47 -6.01 -1.37
CA ILE A 141 4.84 -4.72 -1.70
C ILE A 141 3.35 -4.74 -1.32
N LYS A 142 2.62 -5.82 -1.65
CA LYS A 142 1.21 -5.99 -1.28
C LYS A 142 1.04 -5.92 0.24
N ASP A 143 1.78 -6.73 0.98
CA ASP A 143 1.72 -6.78 2.44
C ASP A 143 2.04 -5.42 3.08
N ASN A 144 3.06 -4.73 2.59
CA ASN A 144 3.41 -3.40 3.08
C ASN A 144 2.30 -2.38 2.80
N PHE A 145 1.72 -2.41 1.60
CA PHE A 145 0.61 -1.52 1.23
C PHE A 145 -0.63 -1.76 2.10
N GLU A 146 -1.03 -3.02 2.29
CA GLU A 146 -2.14 -3.39 3.19
C GLU A 146 -1.89 -2.90 4.61
N ASN A 147 -0.67 -3.09 5.12
CA ASN A 147 -0.27 -2.60 6.43
C ASN A 147 -0.37 -1.07 6.52
N GLN A 148 0.06 -0.32 5.50
CA GLN A 148 -0.07 1.14 5.49
C GLN A 148 -1.53 1.59 5.52
N CYS A 149 -2.40 0.96 4.72
CA CYS A 149 -3.85 1.20 4.74
C CYS A 149 -4.44 0.95 6.12
N LEU A 150 -4.06 -0.17 6.75
CA LEU A 150 -4.52 -0.54 8.09
C LEU A 150 -4.01 0.44 9.15
N GLN A 151 -2.73 0.81 9.14
CA GLN A 151 -2.15 1.77 10.07
C GLN A 151 -2.86 3.13 9.99
N ARG A 152 -3.23 3.57 8.78
CA ARG A 152 -4.01 4.79 8.61
C ARG A 152 -5.38 4.70 9.29
N CYS A 153 -6.03 3.55 9.20
CA CYS A 153 -7.32 3.30 9.86
C CYS A 153 -7.16 3.25 11.39
N ILE A 154 -6.13 2.59 11.90
CA ILE A 154 -5.81 2.51 13.33
C ILE A 154 -5.52 3.90 13.91
N TYR A 155 -4.78 4.73 13.18
CA TYR A 155 -4.53 6.12 13.57
C TYR A 155 -5.84 6.88 13.77
N ILE A 156 -6.78 6.77 12.83
CA ILE A 156 -8.09 7.44 12.93
C ILE A 156 -8.92 6.87 14.07
N LYS A 157 -8.96 5.55 14.22
CA LYS A 157 -9.63 4.88 15.35
C LYS A 157 -9.12 5.47 16.67
N THR A 158 -7.81 5.58 16.81
CA THR A 158 -7.16 6.14 18.01
C THR A 158 -7.59 7.59 18.26
N GLU A 159 -7.56 8.44 17.22
CA GLU A 159 -7.98 9.84 17.35
C GLU A 159 -9.48 9.97 17.70
N LEU A 160 -10.34 9.17 17.09
CA LEU A 160 -11.78 9.14 17.40
C LEU A 160 -12.05 8.65 18.83
N GLU A 161 -11.26 7.70 19.34
CA GLU A 161 -11.34 7.24 20.73
C GLU A 161 -10.77 8.25 21.74
N ARG A 162 -9.90 9.16 21.32
CA ARG A 162 -9.38 10.26 22.15
C ARG A 162 -10.40 11.39 22.30
N LEU A 163 -11.27 11.62 21.31
CA LEU A 163 -12.25 12.71 21.32
C LEU A 163 -13.13 12.74 22.60
N PRO A 164 -13.76 11.65 23.06
CA PRO A 164 -14.52 11.65 24.31
C PRO A 164 -13.68 11.92 25.57
N LYS A 165 -12.40 11.52 25.57
CA LYS A 165 -11.49 11.71 26.71
C LYS A 165 -11.03 13.15 26.82
N LEU A 166 -10.71 13.77 25.69
CA LEU A 166 -10.13 15.11 25.61
C LEU A 166 -11.19 16.23 25.54
N SER A 167 -12.45 15.89 25.25
CA SER A 167 -13.59 16.82 25.32
C SER A 167 -14.18 16.97 26.73
N ARG A 168 -13.58 16.35 27.75
CA ARG A 168 -14.05 16.47 29.13
C ARG A 168 -13.94 17.91 29.62
N ILE A 169 -14.94 18.35 30.36
CA ILE A 169 -14.99 19.67 30.97
C ILE A 169 -15.18 19.49 32.48
N THR A 170 -14.45 20.29 33.26
CA THR A 170 -14.64 20.37 34.71
C THR A 170 -15.82 21.30 35.01
N LEU A 171 -16.88 20.75 35.60
CA LEU A 171 -18.02 21.51 36.11
C LEU A 171 -18.24 21.14 37.58
N GLU A 172 -18.28 22.14 38.46
CA GLU A 172 -18.54 21.93 39.90
C GLU A 172 -17.59 20.90 40.56
N GLY A 173 -16.36 20.78 40.05
CA GLY A 173 -15.37 19.80 40.54
C GLY A 173 -15.45 18.41 39.90
N GLU A 174 -16.44 18.14 39.05
CA GLU A 174 -16.61 16.88 38.32
C GLU A 174 -16.13 17.01 36.86
N LEU A 175 -15.41 16.00 36.37
CA LEU A 175 -15.01 15.90 34.96
C LEU A 175 -16.10 15.21 34.14
N ILE A 176 -16.83 15.99 33.35
CA ILE A 176 -17.95 15.50 32.55
C ILE A 176 -17.51 15.34 31.09
N PRO A 177 -17.66 14.14 30.47
CA PRO A 177 -17.41 13.97 29.05
C PRO A 177 -18.49 14.67 28.24
N MET A 178 -18.12 15.73 27.52
CA MET A 178 -19.12 16.50 26.76
C MET A 178 -19.52 15.81 25.46
N ILE A 179 -18.64 15.01 24.90
CA ILE A 179 -18.85 14.27 23.65
C ILE A 179 -18.69 12.78 23.96
N SER A 180 -19.66 11.98 23.50
CA SER A 180 -19.57 10.53 23.47
C SER A 180 -19.69 10.06 22.04
N LEU A 181 -18.82 9.15 21.63
CA LEU A 181 -18.78 8.61 20.28
C LEU A 181 -18.79 7.09 20.36
N HIS A 182 -19.81 6.48 19.78
CA HIS A 182 -19.92 5.03 19.68
C HIS A 182 -19.70 4.62 18.23
N ILE A 183 -18.66 3.80 18.00
CA ILE A 183 -18.33 3.24 16.70
C ILE A 183 -18.31 1.72 16.84
N PRO A 184 -19.09 0.98 16.03
CA PRO A 184 -19.10 -0.48 16.09
C PRO A 184 -17.93 -1.02 15.27
N TYR A 185 -16.78 -1.18 15.92
CA TYR A 185 -15.59 -1.72 15.29
C TYR A 185 -15.71 -3.22 15.04
N VAL A 186 -15.09 -3.69 13.95
CA VAL A 186 -14.79 -5.11 13.78
C VAL A 186 -13.77 -5.51 14.86
N LYS A 187 -13.73 -6.80 15.24
CA LYS A 187 -12.67 -7.30 16.12
C LYS A 187 -11.31 -7.17 15.43
N GLU A 188 -10.30 -6.78 16.19
CA GLU A 188 -8.96 -6.45 15.65
C GLU A 188 -8.30 -7.63 14.94
N GLU A 189 -8.56 -8.86 15.39
CA GLU A 189 -8.07 -10.10 14.78
C GLU A 189 -8.45 -10.23 13.29
N PHE A 190 -9.57 -9.62 12.86
CA PHE A 190 -10.03 -9.68 11.47
C PHE A 190 -9.63 -8.48 10.63
N TYR A 191 -8.91 -7.49 11.19
CA TYR A 191 -8.57 -6.27 10.45
C TYR A 191 -7.67 -6.55 9.24
N LYS A 192 -6.65 -7.39 9.41
CA LYS A 192 -5.72 -7.72 8.33
C LYS A 192 -6.44 -8.44 7.20
N ASP A 193 -7.18 -9.50 7.53
CA ASP A 193 -7.90 -10.31 6.54
C ASP A 193 -8.95 -9.51 5.76
N LYS A 194 -9.70 -8.64 6.45
CA LYS A 194 -10.67 -7.76 5.79
C LYS A 194 -9.99 -6.72 4.91
N MET A 195 -8.88 -6.13 5.34
CA MET A 195 -8.14 -5.18 4.53
C MET A 195 -7.57 -5.85 3.29
N SER A 196 -6.98 -7.05 3.44
CA SER A 196 -6.45 -7.81 2.31
C SER A 196 -7.54 -8.15 1.30
N SER A 197 -8.68 -8.67 1.77
CA SER A 197 -9.85 -8.96 0.93
C SER A 197 -10.35 -7.70 0.21
N TYR A 198 -10.40 -6.56 0.90
CA TYR A 198 -10.82 -5.28 0.33
C TYR A 198 -9.87 -4.79 -0.77
N ILE A 199 -8.56 -4.86 -0.55
CA ILE A 199 -7.56 -4.50 -1.56
C ILE A 199 -7.65 -5.43 -2.78
N ASP A 200 -7.82 -6.74 -2.57
CA ASP A 200 -7.99 -7.70 -3.66
C ASP A 200 -9.24 -7.42 -4.51
N GLU A 201 -10.34 -6.98 -3.89
CA GLU A 201 -11.54 -6.53 -4.60
C GLU A 201 -11.28 -5.25 -5.41
N ILE A 202 -10.52 -4.31 -4.88
CA ILE A 202 -10.12 -3.09 -5.61
C ILE A 202 -9.28 -3.45 -6.84
N VAL A 203 -8.31 -4.35 -6.69
CA VAL A 203 -7.44 -4.78 -7.81
C VAL A 203 -8.30 -5.44 -8.91
N LYS A 204 -9.17 -6.39 -8.55
CA LYS A 204 -10.08 -7.04 -9.49
C LYS A 204 -11.00 -6.03 -10.19
N GLY A 205 -11.55 -5.08 -9.43
CA GLY A 205 -12.37 -4.00 -9.97
C GLY A 205 -11.61 -3.12 -10.96
N ALA A 206 -10.37 -2.74 -10.61
CA ALA A 206 -9.52 -1.92 -11.46
C ALA A 206 -9.11 -2.63 -12.76
N ASP A 207 -8.78 -3.92 -12.70
CA ASP A 207 -8.39 -4.72 -13.87
C ASP A 207 -9.54 -4.89 -14.88
N SER A 208 -10.79 -4.91 -14.40
CA SER A 208 -11.97 -4.99 -15.26
C SER A 208 -12.21 -3.70 -16.08
N MET A 209 -11.63 -2.57 -15.68
CA MET A 209 -11.83 -1.27 -16.32
C MET A 209 -10.85 -1.08 -17.48
N LYS A 210 -11.37 -0.76 -18.67
CA LYS A 210 -10.55 -0.55 -19.88
C LYS A 210 -9.94 0.86 -19.95
N ASP A 211 -10.66 1.86 -19.44
CA ASP A 211 -10.20 3.24 -19.45
C ASP A 211 -9.29 3.55 -18.26
N MET A 212 -8.14 4.17 -18.53
CA MET A 212 -7.16 4.49 -17.49
C MET A 212 -7.66 5.57 -16.53
N ASN A 213 -8.40 6.57 -17.01
CA ASN A 213 -8.90 7.65 -16.16
C ASN A 213 -9.99 7.16 -15.20
N GLU A 214 -10.90 6.32 -15.71
CA GLU A 214 -11.92 5.66 -14.91
C GLU A 214 -11.29 4.76 -13.84
N ARG A 215 -10.30 3.95 -14.22
CA ARG A 215 -9.53 3.11 -13.29
C ARG A 215 -8.89 3.91 -12.17
N LEU A 216 -8.19 5.00 -12.49
CA LEU A 216 -7.55 5.86 -11.49
C LEU A 216 -8.59 6.53 -10.56
N LYS A 217 -9.72 6.97 -11.11
CA LYS A 217 -10.80 7.57 -10.33
C LYS A 217 -11.43 6.56 -9.37
N PHE A 218 -11.63 5.32 -9.82
CA PHE A 218 -12.12 4.22 -9.00
C PHE A 218 -11.18 3.92 -7.84
N ILE A 219 -9.89 3.72 -8.11
CA ILE A 219 -8.87 3.44 -7.09
C ILE A 219 -8.82 4.56 -6.05
N ARG A 220 -8.78 5.83 -6.49
CA ARG A 220 -8.76 6.98 -5.57
C ARG A 220 -9.99 7.04 -4.66
N ASN A 221 -11.16 6.73 -5.19
CA ASN A 221 -12.39 6.72 -4.41
C ASN A 221 -12.42 5.55 -3.41
N ALA A 222 -12.00 4.35 -3.86
CA ALA A 222 -11.96 3.16 -3.01
C ALA A 222 -10.92 3.29 -1.88
N LEU A 223 -9.78 3.93 -2.15
CA LEU A 223 -8.76 4.23 -1.14
C LEU A 223 -9.03 5.51 -0.35
N SER A 224 -10.21 6.13 -0.51
CA SER A 224 -10.58 7.27 0.31
C SER A 224 -10.66 6.87 1.79
N LEU A 225 -10.37 7.82 2.66
CA LEU A 225 -10.32 7.59 4.11
C LEU A 225 -11.60 6.94 4.66
N LYS A 226 -12.76 7.43 4.20
CA LYS A 226 -14.06 6.92 4.60
C LYS A 226 -14.26 5.46 4.19
N LYS A 227 -13.80 5.08 2.99
CA LYS A 227 -13.92 3.72 2.46
C LYS A 227 -12.95 2.76 3.14
N LEU A 228 -11.69 3.15 3.30
CA LEU A 228 -10.71 2.36 4.07
C LEU A 228 -11.17 2.16 5.51
N PHE A 229 -11.62 3.22 6.19
CA PHE A 229 -12.10 3.12 7.56
C PHE A 229 -13.34 2.23 7.70
N SER A 230 -14.19 2.18 6.67
CA SER A 230 -15.36 1.28 6.68
C SER A 230 -14.99 -0.21 6.68
N VAL A 231 -13.75 -0.58 6.35
CA VAL A 231 -13.27 -1.97 6.45
C VAL A 231 -13.17 -2.43 7.90
N ILE A 232 -12.81 -1.53 8.82
CA ILE A 232 -12.63 -1.83 10.25
C ILE A 232 -13.87 -1.49 11.10
N VAL A 233 -14.96 -1.04 10.46
CA VAL A 233 -16.24 -0.71 11.11
C VAL A 233 -17.31 -1.66 10.55
N THR A 234 -18.13 -2.26 11.41
CA THR A 234 -19.16 -3.22 10.97
C THR A 234 -20.29 -2.55 10.21
N ASP A 235 -20.71 -1.36 10.65
CA ASP A 235 -21.74 -0.56 10.00
C ASP A 235 -21.46 0.94 10.23
N MET A 236 -21.20 1.66 9.14
CA MET A 236 -20.94 3.10 9.17
C MET A 236 -22.17 3.91 9.58
N ASN A 237 -23.39 3.40 9.36
CA ASN A 237 -24.64 4.08 9.74
C ASN A 237 -24.98 3.91 11.22
N ALA A 238 -24.37 2.93 11.89
CA ALA A 238 -24.54 2.68 13.31
C ALA A 238 -23.58 3.50 14.19
N ILE A 239 -22.72 4.32 13.60
CA ILE A 239 -21.89 5.29 14.32
C ILE A 239 -22.81 6.34 14.96
N LYS A 240 -22.69 6.54 16.28
CA LYS A 240 -23.55 7.47 17.03
C LYS A 240 -22.70 8.49 17.77
N LEU A 241 -22.98 9.76 17.51
CA LEU A 241 -22.46 10.91 18.26
C LEU A 241 -23.50 11.33 19.29
N SER A 242 -23.09 11.47 20.55
CA SER A 242 -23.96 11.98 21.62
C SER A 242 -23.29 13.15 22.31
N LEU A 243 -24.06 14.21 22.55
CA LEU A 243 -23.63 15.45 23.17
C LEU A 243 -24.23 15.54 24.57
N TYR A 244 -23.41 15.90 25.55
CA TYR A 244 -23.89 16.23 26.88
C TYR A 244 -24.60 17.59 26.84
N LYS A 245 -25.90 17.58 27.12
CA LYS A 245 -26.69 18.80 27.28
C LYS A 245 -26.70 19.19 28.75
N ARG A 246 -26.00 20.28 29.08
CA ARG A 246 -26.08 20.90 30.41
C ARG A 246 -27.35 21.74 30.50
N GLU A 247 -28.21 21.38 31.44
CA GLU A 247 -29.37 22.15 31.85
C GLU A 247 -29.06 22.93 33.14
N ARG A 248 -29.86 23.96 33.43
CA ARG A 248 -29.75 24.74 34.68
C ARG A 248 -29.86 23.86 35.93
N ILE A 249 -30.75 22.87 35.88
CA ILE A 249 -30.92 21.86 36.94
C ILE A 249 -30.03 20.67 36.60
N LYS A 250 -29.09 20.32 37.50
CA LYS A 250 -28.08 19.26 37.26
C LYS A 250 -28.71 17.91 36.97
N GLU A 251 -29.76 17.57 37.68
CA GLU A 251 -30.48 16.29 37.58
C GLU A 251 -31.18 16.10 36.23
N GLN A 252 -31.39 17.18 35.47
CA GLN A 252 -32.01 17.15 34.13
C GLN A 252 -30.98 17.05 33.00
N SER A 253 -29.69 17.21 33.32
CA SER A 253 -28.61 17.18 32.33
C SER A 253 -28.37 15.75 31.86
N ARG A 254 -28.22 15.55 30.54
CA ARG A 254 -28.13 14.21 29.94
C ARG A 254 -27.40 14.22 28.61
N HIS A 255 -26.94 13.05 28.19
CA HIS A 255 -26.51 12.85 26.81
C HIS A 255 -27.70 12.73 25.88
N LEU A 256 -27.67 13.47 24.77
CA LEU A 256 -28.62 13.39 23.68
C LEU A 256 -27.86 12.99 22.42
N ARG A 257 -28.49 12.22 21.53
CA ARG A 257 -27.90 11.99 20.21
C ARG A 257 -27.81 13.30 19.45
N TYR A 258 -26.80 13.45 18.62
CA TYR A 258 -26.61 14.67 17.84
C TYR A 258 -27.85 15.01 16.99
N GLU A 259 -28.52 13.99 16.44
CA GLU A 259 -29.74 14.14 15.66
C GLU A 259 -30.95 14.57 16.51
N GLU A 260 -30.98 14.14 17.78
CA GLU A 260 -32.04 14.45 18.75
C GLU A 260 -31.78 15.77 19.50
N ALA A 261 -30.55 16.28 19.42
CA ALA A 261 -30.12 17.53 20.03
C ALA A 261 -30.67 18.76 19.29
N VAL A 262 -31.31 18.58 18.14
CA VAL A 262 -31.96 19.64 17.37
C VAL A 262 -33.38 19.88 17.92
N GLY A 263 -33.54 20.92 18.72
CA GLY A 263 -34.81 21.35 19.32
C GLY A 263 -35.34 22.66 18.71
N SER A 264 -36.03 23.48 19.51
CA SER A 264 -36.36 24.85 19.11
C SER A 264 -35.10 25.63 18.75
N THR A 265 -35.20 26.63 17.86
CA THR A 265 -34.04 27.38 17.35
C THR A 265 -33.11 27.86 18.47
N GLY A 266 -33.65 28.31 19.60
CA GLY A 266 -32.83 28.74 20.74
C GLY A 266 -32.15 27.61 21.52
N GLN A 267 -32.81 26.46 21.67
CA GLN A 267 -32.24 25.28 22.33
C GLN A 267 -31.09 24.68 21.51
N SER A 268 -31.26 24.63 20.19
CA SER A 268 -30.23 24.15 19.26
C SER A 268 -28.98 25.04 19.30
N GLN A 269 -29.15 26.37 19.32
CA GLN A 269 -28.03 27.32 19.44
C GLN A 269 -27.25 27.15 20.76
N GLY A 270 -27.97 26.91 21.86
CA GLY A 270 -27.35 26.65 23.15
C GLY A 270 -26.48 25.38 23.12
N ILE A 271 -27.00 24.28 22.59
CA ILE A 271 -26.26 23.02 22.47
C ILE A 271 -25.06 23.15 21.53
N TYR A 272 -25.21 23.82 20.37
CA TYR A 272 -24.09 24.05 19.46
C TYR A 272 -22.98 24.87 20.11
N THR A 273 -23.33 25.84 20.95
CA THR A 273 -22.33 26.61 21.70
C THR A 273 -21.62 25.72 22.73
N GLN A 274 -22.35 24.89 23.49
CA GLN A 274 -21.74 23.91 24.41
C GLN A 274 -20.80 22.94 23.67
N PHE A 275 -21.20 22.49 22.49
CA PHE A 275 -20.38 21.64 21.63
C PHE A 275 -19.12 22.35 21.14
N LEU A 276 -19.22 23.61 20.71
CA LEU A 276 -18.07 24.41 20.28
C LEU A 276 -17.04 24.61 21.40
N ILE A 277 -17.50 24.88 22.63
CA ILE A 277 -16.65 24.95 23.82
C ILE A 277 -15.89 23.62 24.01
N SER A 278 -16.59 22.50 23.84
CA SER A 278 -16.02 21.15 23.96
C SER A 278 -14.96 20.87 22.90
N ILE A 279 -15.19 21.29 21.65
CA ILE A 279 -14.21 21.18 20.55
C ILE A 279 -12.98 22.04 20.83
N ILE A 280 -13.15 23.28 21.28
CA ILE A 280 -12.01 24.15 21.57
C ILE A 280 -11.21 23.61 22.75
N ASN A 281 -11.88 23.04 23.75
CA ASN A 281 -11.18 22.36 24.84
C ASN A 281 -10.40 21.13 24.35
N TYR A 282 -10.99 20.33 23.46
CA TYR A 282 -10.31 19.22 22.79
C TYR A 282 -9.06 19.68 22.03
N ILE A 283 -9.16 20.72 21.20
CA ILE A 283 -8.03 21.27 20.44
C ILE A 283 -6.94 21.79 21.39
N THR A 284 -7.34 22.46 22.47
CA THR A 284 -6.39 22.99 23.46
C THR A 284 -5.65 21.84 24.13
N ASN A 285 -6.35 20.79 24.55
CA ASN A 285 -5.76 19.62 25.21
C ASN A 285 -4.84 18.81 24.28
N ILE A 286 -5.05 18.84 22.97
CA ILE A 286 -4.11 18.27 22.00
C ILE A 286 -2.83 19.10 21.92
N ASN A 287 -2.95 20.42 21.92
CA ASN A 287 -1.81 21.32 21.70
C ASN A 287 -1.05 21.68 22.99
N SER A 288 -1.63 21.44 24.16
CA SER A 288 -0.99 21.58 25.47
C SER A 288 -0.05 20.39 25.73
N HIS A 289 1.01 20.24 24.93
CA HIS A 289 2.04 19.25 25.20
C HIS A 289 2.85 19.69 26.44
N ARG A 290 2.52 19.11 27.60
CA ARG A 290 3.33 19.10 28.85
C ARG A 290 3.48 20.39 29.66
N THR A 291 2.77 21.46 29.35
CA THR A 291 2.76 22.64 30.24
C THR A 291 1.34 22.80 30.74
N GLU A 292 1.19 23.11 32.03
CA GLU A 292 -0.08 23.62 32.58
C GLU A 292 -0.70 24.60 31.56
N ASN A 293 -2.02 24.60 31.41
CA ASN A 293 -2.78 25.42 30.44
C ASN A 293 -2.52 26.95 30.55
N SER A 294 -1.51 27.40 31.29
CA SER A 294 -1.17 28.76 31.70
C SER A 294 -0.83 29.73 30.57
N GLY A 295 -0.72 29.29 29.31
CA GLY A 295 -0.43 30.17 28.17
C GLY A 295 -1.49 30.20 27.05
N LEU A 296 -2.33 29.17 26.93
CA LEU A 296 -3.27 29.07 25.81
C LEU A 296 -4.57 29.82 26.12
N ARG A 297 -4.81 30.91 25.37
CA ARG A 297 -6.07 31.66 25.44
C ARG A 297 -7.09 31.06 24.46
N LYS A 298 -8.28 30.75 24.97
CA LYS A 298 -9.41 30.25 24.16
C LYS A 298 -10.38 31.40 23.93
N VAL A 299 -10.64 31.73 22.66
CA VAL A 299 -11.59 32.78 22.28
C VAL A 299 -12.59 32.25 21.27
N ILE A 300 -13.87 32.47 21.53
CA ILE A 300 -14.97 32.16 20.63
C ILE A 300 -15.62 33.46 20.17
N PHE A 301 -15.79 33.62 18.86
CA PHE A 301 -16.61 34.67 18.27
C PHE A 301 -17.90 34.06 17.72
N ILE A 302 -19.07 34.57 18.16
CA ILE A 302 -20.36 34.13 17.62
C ILE A 302 -21.17 35.36 17.23
N ASP A 303 -21.60 35.41 15.96
CA ASP A 303 -22.46 36.48 15.47
C ASP A 303 -23.92 36.24 15.90
N ASN A 304 -24.46 37.20 16.64
CA ASN A 304 -25.85 37.28 17.07
C ASN A 304 -26.46 35.98 17.65
N PRO A 305 -25.80 35.29 18.61
CA PRO A 305 -26.28 34.04 19.18
C PRO A 305 -27.60 34.18 19.94
N PHE A 306 -27.93 35.40 20.41
CA PHE A 306 -29.11 35.66 21.25
C PHE A 306 -30.39 35.92 20.46
N GLY A 307 -30.32 36.13 19.14
CA GLY A 307 -31.45 36.56 18.33
C GLY A 307 -32.68 35.66 18.44
N ALA A 308 -32.46 34.34 18.43
CA ALA A 308 -33.49 33.31 18.57
C ALA A 308 -33.57 32.67 19.97
N ALA A 309 -32.62 33.00 20.85
CA ALA A 309 -32.46 32.43 22.20
C ALA A 309 -32.39 33.57 23.23
N LYS A 310 -33.48 34.33 23.40
CA LYS A 310 -33.49 35.52 24.26
C LYS A 310 -33.62 35.23 25.75
N ASP A 311 -33.97 33.99 26.08
CA ASP A 311 -34.17 33.53 27.44
C ASP A 311 -32.83 33.27 28.13
N VAL A 312 -32.58 33.97 29.24
CA VAL A 312 -31.33 33.89 29.99
C VAL A 312 -31.03 32.48 30.52
N TYR A 313 -32.06 31.67 30.82
CA TYR A 313 -31.89 30.32 31.38
C TYR A 313 -31.19 29.34 30.42
N ILE A 314 -31.23 29.59 29.10
CA ILE A 314 -30.50 28.79 28.11
C ILE A 314 -28.99 29.08 28.19
N TRP A 315 -28.64 30.32 28.55
CA TRP A 315 -27.27 30.84 28.51
C TRP A 315 -26.53 30.74 29.84
N GLU A 316 -27.24 30.72 30.98
CA GLU A 316 -26.63 30.49 32.30
C GLU A 316 -25.65 29.29 32.32
N PRO A 317 -26.06 28.07 31.91
CA PRO A 317 -25.13 26.92 31.90
C PRO A 317 -23.96 27.10 30.91
N ILE A 318 -24.15 27.89 29.85
CA ILE A 318 -23.12 28.17 28.85
C ILE A 318 -22.07 29.13 29.43
N PHE A 319 -22.49 30.18 30.13
CA PHE A 319 -21.58 31.10 30.80
C PHE A 319 -20.76 30.40 31.89
N GLU A 320 -21.37 29.47 32.64
CA GLU A 320 -20.67 28.62 33.60
C GLU A 320 -19.61 27.74 32.90
N LEU A 321 -19.97 27.10 31.79
CA LEU A 321 -19.04 26.32 30.97
C LEU A 321 -17.88 27.18 30.44
N LEU A 322 -18.16 28.37 29.92
CA LEU A 322 -17.13 29.29 29.41
C LEU A 322 -16.15 29.68 30.52
N LYS A 323 -16.67 30.07 31.69
CA LYS A 323 -15.86 30.48 32.85
C LYS A 323 -15.01 29.33 33.40
N ALA A 324 -15.61 28.15 33.60
CA ALA A 324 -14.91 26.98 34.12
C ALA A 324 -13.77 26.51 33.22
N ASN A 325 -13.89 26.76 31.91
CA ASN A 325 -12.86 26.41 30.94
C ASN A 325 -11.98 27.58 30.52
N GLN A 326 -12.09 28.77 31.12
CA GLN A 326 -11.29 29.94 30.70
C GLN A 326 -11.42 30.24 29.18
N VAL A 327 -12.65 30.20 28.67
CA VAL A 327 -12.97 30.54 27.28
C VAL A 327 -13.60 31.93 27.26
N GLN A 328 -12.95 32.86 26.55
CA GLN A 328 -13.51 34.17 26.28
C GLN A 328 -14.55 34.06 25.17
N LEU A 329 -15.73 34.63 25.39
CA LEU A 329 -16.78 34.71 24.39
C LEU A 329 -16.94 36.17 23.95
N ILE A 330 -16.84 36.42 22.65
CA ILE A 330 -17.07 37.73 22.02
C ILE A 330 -18.27 37.62 21.10
N VAL A 331 -19.24 38.50 21.33
CA VAL A 331 -20.54 38.42 20.69
C VAL A 331 -20.99 39.79 20.21
N PRO A 332 -20.94 40.07 18.90
CA PRO A 332 -21.79 41.10 18.32
C PRO A 332 -23.23 40.61 18.34
N ALA A 333 -24.14 41.36 18.96
CA ALA A 333 -25.54 40.97 19.03
C ALA A 333 -26.49 42.15 18.86
N ARG A 334 -27.70 41.85 18.37
CA ARG A 334 -28.78 42.83 18.19
C ARG A 334 -30.00 42.39 18.99
N GLY A 335 -30.62 43.31 19.72
CA GLY A 335 -31.87 43.03 20.45
C GLY A 335 -31.71 42.04 21.61
N THR A 336 -30.51 42.01 22.22
CA THR A 336 -30.21 41.23 23.43
C THR A 336 -30.97 41.78 24.63
N THR A 337 -31.46 40.90 25.49
CA THR A 337 -32.18 41.30 26.71
C THR A 337 -31.19 41.83 27.76
N PRO A 338 -31.59 42.78 28.63
CA PRO A 338 -30.77 43.25 29.75
C PRO A 338 -30.26 42.11 30.65
N ALA A 339 -31.06 41.06 30.80
CA ALA A 339 -30.70 39.88 31.57
C ALA A 339 -29.49 39.13 30.98
N ILE A 340 -29.35 39.08 29.65
CA ILE A 340 -28.19 38.45 28.99
C ILE A 340 -26.99 39.42 28.97
N THR A 341 -27.18 40.70 28.64
CA THR A 341 -26.07 41.68 28.61
C THR A 341 -25.42 41.85 29.99
N SER A 342 -26.21 41.79 31.07
CA SER A 342 -25.70 41.83 32.45
C SER A 342 -24.81 40.65 32.85
N ARG A 343 -24.77 39.56 32.04
CA ARG A 343 -23.87 38.42 32.26
C ARG A 343 -22.50 38.61 31.63
N PHE A 344 -22.32 39.63 30.78
CA PHE A 344 -21.04 39.95 30.17
C PHE A 344 -20.26 40.92 31.04
N ASP A 345 -18.98 40.61 31.23
CA ASP A 345 -18.08 41.46 32.01
C ASP A 345 -17.86 42.82 31.34
N VAL A 346 -17.87 42.85 30.01
CA VAL A 346 -17.64 44.03 29.16
C VAL A 346 -18.72 44.13 28.09
N ASN A 347 -19.37 45.29 27.99
CA ASN A 347 -20.41 45.58 27.01
C ASN A 347 -20.08 46.87 26.26
N TYR A 348 -20.04 46.81 24.93
CA TYR A 348 -19.92 47.96 24.04
C TYR A 348 -21.25 48.17 23.32
N VAL A 349 -21.87 49.33 23.50
CA VAL A 349 -23.08 49.72 22.75
C VAL A 349 -22.65 50.56 21.56
N LEU A 350 -22.85 50.01 20.37
CA LEU A 350 -22.53 50.68 19.12
C LEU A 350 -23.74 51.47 18.62
N GLY A 351 -23.51 52.69 18.15
CA GLY A 351 -24.50 53.51 17.46
C GLY A 351 -23.91 54.18 16.25
N GLN A 352 -24.75 54.89 15.51
CA GLN A 352 -24.35 55.62 14.31
C GLN A 352 -24.34 57.12 14.58
N LYS A 353 -23.27 57.78 14.18
CA LYS A 353 -23.21 59.25 14.12
C LYS A 353 -22.87 59.68 12.70
N LEU A 354 -23.44 60.81 12.28
CA LEU A 354 -23.07 61.45 11.03
C LEU A 354 -21.87 62.37 11.31
N ILE A 355 -20.70 62.03 10.77
CA ILE A 355 -19.49 62.86 10.86
C ILE A 355 -19.04 63.10 9.42
N ASP A 356 -18.91 64.37 9.02
CA ASP A 356 -18.51 64.79 7.67
C ASP A 356 -19.34 64.15 6.53
N GLN A 357 -20.68 64.18 6.68
CA GLN A 357 -21.64 63.56 5.75
C GLN A 357 -21.48 62.05 5.54
N ARG A 358 -20.66 61.37 6.36
CA ARG A 358 -20.50 59.92 6.36
C ARG A 358 -21.07 59.32 7.63
N GLN A 359 -21.79 58.21 7.49
CA GLN A 359 -22.21 57.41 8.64
C GLN A 359 -20.99 56.69 9.22
N GLN A 360 -20.66 57.00 10.48
CA GLN A 360 -19.61 56.32 11.23
C GLN A 360 -20.23 55.55 12.39
N THR A 361 -19.75 54.32 12.60
CA THR A 361 -20.11 53.52 13.77
C THR A 361 -19.22 53.94 14.92
N VAL A 362 -19.83 54.36 16.03
CA VAL A 362 -19.13 54.81 17.23
C VAL A 362 -19.61 54.03 18.44
N VAL A 363 -18.75 53.90 19.45
CA VAL A 363 -19.16 53.42 20.77
C VAL A 363 -19.94 54.55 21.43
N VAL A 364 -21.23 54.33 21.68
CA VAL A 364 -22.13 55.31 22.31
C VAL A 364 -22.21 55.10 23.81
N ASP A 365 -22.06 53.85 24.26
CA ASP A 365 -22.07 53.51 25.68
C ASP A 365 -21.12 52.33 25.94
N TYR A 366 -20.57 52.28 27.16
CA TYR A 366 -19.60 51.28 27.60
C TYR A 366 -19.86 50.92 29.06
N HIS A 367 -20.00 49.62 29.32
CA HIS A 367 -20.12 49.09 30.67
C HIS A 367 -19.08 48.00 30.91
N SER A 368 -18.32 48.11 31.99
CA SER A 368 -17.39 47.08 32.45
C SER A 368 -17.55 46.84 33.94
N SER A 369 -17.59 45.57 34.32
CA SER A 369 -17.57 45.10 35.71
C SER A 369 -16.17 44.70 36.18
N VAL A 370 -15.18 44.72 35.28
CA VAL A 370 -13.75 44.52 35.61
C VAL A 370 -13.12 45.88 35.87
N GLU A 371 -12.48 46.04 37.03
CA GLU A 371 -11.72 47.26 37.36
C GLU A 371 -10.60 47.46 36.33
N ALA A 372 -10.50 48.66 35.77
CA ALA A 372 -9.52 49.05 34.74
C ALA A 372 -8.09 49.21 35.30
N ARG A 373 -7.64 48.30 36.17
CA ARG A 373 -6.23 48.21 36.57
C ARG A 373 -5.60 47.08 35.76
N GLU A 374 -4.62 47.46 34.94
CA GLU A 374 -3.87 46.62 33.98
C GLU A 374 -4.52 46.39 32.61
N THR A 375 -4.92 47.47 31.93
CA THR A 375 -4.80 47.53 30.47
C THR A 375 -4.29 48.91 30.09
N GLU A 376 -2.99 49.04 29.87
CA GLU A 376 -2.47 50.20 29.15
C GLU A 376 -3.08 50.16 27.76
N PHE A 377 -4.08 51.02 27.53
CA PHE A 377 -4.63 51.25 26.21
C PHE A 377 -3.55 51.95 25.40
N THR A 378 -2.70 51.19 24.70
CA THR A 378 -1.80 51.77 23.71
C THR A 378 -2.65 52.05 22.48
N PRO A 379 -2.91 53.32 22.12
CA PRO A 379 -3.61 53.61 20.88
C PRO A 379 -2.77 53.08 19.72
N LEU A 380 -3.24 52.00 19.08
CA LEU A 380 -2.70 51.51 17.83
C LEU A 380 -2.98 52.58 16.76
N LYS A 381 -1.96 53.38 16.44
CA LYS A 381 -1.95 54.20 15.23
C LYS A 381 -1.92 53.23 14.04
N TYR A 382 -3.09 52.95 13.47
CA TYR A 382 -3.17 52.31 12.17
C TYR A 382 -2.69 53.30 11.12
N GLU A 383 -1.46 53.14 10.62
CA GLU A 383 -1.09 53.65 9.30
C GLU A 383 -1.66 52.68 8.26
N GLN A 384 -2.67 53.15 7.54
CA GLN A 384 -3.26 52.42 6.43
C GLN A 384 -2.24 52.40 5.28
N THR A 385 -1.43 51.36 5.20
CA THR A 385 -0.56 51.15 4.02
C THR A 385 -1.43 50.66 2.88
N SER A 386 -1.75 51.57 1.97
CA SER A 386 -2.30 51.24 0.66
C SER A 386 -1.27 50.39 -0.10
N PHE A 387 -1.60 49.12 -0.32
CA PHE A 387 -0.88 48.31 -1.30
C PHE A 387 -1.26 48.79 -2.70
N GLU A 388 -0.34 49.50 -3.36
CA GLU A 388 -0.42 49.73 -4.80
C GLU A 388 -0.14 48.41 -5.51
N PHE A 389 -1.17 47.85 -6.14
CA PHE A 389 -0.98 46.80 -7.13
C PHE A 389 -0.47 47.45 -8.42
N TYR A 390 0.80 47.21 -8.75
CA TYR A 390 1.33 47.53 -10.08
C TYR A 390 0.56 46.72 -11.13
N GLN A 391 0.08 47.43 -12.16
CA GLN A 391 -0.60 46.90 -13.36
C GLN A 391 0.31 46.02 -14.21
#